data_AF-A0AA50P9K7-F1
#
_entry.id   AF-A0AA50P9K7-F1
#
_cell.length_a   1.000
_cell.length_b   1.000
_cell.length_c   1.000
_cell.angle_alpha   90.00
_cell.angle_beta   90.00
_cell.angle_gamma   90.00
#
_symmetry.space_group_name_H-M   'P 1'
#
loop_
_entity.id
_entity.type
_entity.pdbx_description
1 polymer ?
#
loop_
_entity_poly.entity_id
_entity_poly.type
_entity_poly.pdbx_seq_one_letter_code
_entity_poly.pdbx_strand_id
1 'polypeptide(L)'
;MAKVHITNVVVLDNPSPFLNPFQFDITFECIEELKEDLEWKMIYVGSAETEEHDQVLDTIYVGPIPEGKHMFVFQAPPPDVTRIPENDALGVTVVLLTCSYRGQEFVRVGYFINNEYSESEPELRENPPAKPQFDKVVRSILASEPRVTRFKINWAEP
;
A
#
# COMPACT_ATOMS: atom_id res chain seq x y z
N MET A 1 -18.36 2.69 18.37
CA MET A 1 -17.26 1.73 18.12
C MET A 1 -16.98 1.72 16.63
N ALA A 2 -15.79 1.30 16.18
CA ALA A 2 -15.57 1.15 14.73
C ALA A 2 -16.50 0.06 14.20
N LYS A 3 -17.14 0.27 13.05
CA LYS A 3 -18.05 -0.72 12.44
C LYS A 3 -17.31 -1.71 11.53
N VAL A 4 -16.07 -1.39 11.14
CA VAL A 4 -15.24 -2.19 10.25
C VAL A 4 -13.89 -2.47 10.90
N HIS A 5 -13.45 -3.71 10.82
CA HIS A 5 -12.17 -4.17 11.33
C HIS A 5 -11.42 -4.99 10.28
N ILE A 6 -10.21 -4.55 9.93
CA ILE A 6 -9.29 -5.37 9.14
C ILE A 6 -8.84 -6.54 10.01
N THR A 7 -9.09 -7.76 9.54
CA THR A 7 -8.75 -9.01 10.24
C THR A 7 -7.46 -9.63 9.71
N ASN A 8 -7.20 -9.50 8.40
CA ASN A 8 -5.98 -9.99 7.78
C ASN A 8 -5.65 -9.19 6.52
N VAL A 9 -4.36 -9.07 6.20
CA VAL A 9 -3.86 -8.54 4.94
C VAL A 9 -2.69 -9.42 4.50
N VAL A 10 -2.85 -10.12 3.39
CA VAL A 10 -1.81 -10.98 2.83
C VAL A 10 -1.18 -10.27 1.65
N VAL A 11 0.15 -10.10 1.70
CA VAL A 11 0.92 -9.60 0.57
C VAL A 11 1.11 -10.75 -0.43
N LEU A 12 0.67 -10.55 -1.67
CA LEU A 12 0.83 -11.51 -2.76
C LEU A 12 1.99 -11.08 -3.67
N ASP A 13 2.53 -12.01 -4.46
CA ASP A 13 3.63 -11.76 -5.42
C ASP A 13 4.81 -10.98 -4.81
N ASN A 14 5.41 -11.54 -3.75
CA ASN A 14 6.47 -10.87 -2.97
C ASN A 14 7.60 -11.86 -2.59
N PRO A 15 8.88 -11.52 -2.82
CA PRO A 15 9.37 -10.33 -3.54
C PRO A 15 9.03 -10.38 -5.04
N SER A 16 9.00 -9.22 -5.70
CA SER A 16 8.70 -9.10 -7.13
C SER A 16 9.48 -7.97 -7.82
N PRO A 17 9.62 -8.00 -9.16
CA PRO A 17 10.16 -6.87 -9.92
C PRO A 17 9.46 -5.56 -9.54
N PHE A 18 10.20 -4.46 -9.48
CA PHE A 18 9.67 -3.16 -9.06
C PHE A 18 8.48 -2.72 -9.92
N LEU A 19 8.51 -3.02 -11.21
CA LEU A 19 7.48 -2.64 -12.18
C LEU A 19 6.27 -3.60 -12.20
N ASN A 20 6.26 -4.66 -11.38
CA ASN A 20 5.06 -5.48 -11.24
C ASN A 20 3.97 -4.72 -10.48
N PRO A 21 2.69 -5.05 -10.68
CA PRO A 21 1.59 -4.57 -9.84
C PRO A 21 1.76 -4.99 -8.37
N PHE A 22 1.31 -4.15 -7.46
CA PHE A 22 1.11 -4.53 -6.06
C PHE A 22 -0.16 -5.36 -5.93
N GLN A 23 -0.16 -6.35 -5.04
CA GLN A 23 -1.32 -7.23 -4.79
C GLN A 23 -1.45 -7.53 -3.31
N PHE A 24 -2.59 -7.17 -2.72
CA PHE A 24 -2.94 -7.45 -1.33
C PHE A 24 -4.28 -8.17 -1.25
N ASP A 25 -4.33 -9.34 -0.63
CA ASP A 25 -5.58 -9.98 -0.26
C ASP A 25 -6.04 -9.44 1.10
N ILE A 26 -7.09 -8.63 1.09
CA ILE A 26 -7.59 -7.91 2.26
C ILE A 26 -8.82 -8.63 2.78
N THR A 27 -8.77 -9.02 4.06
CA THR A 27 -9.92 -9.58 4.77
C THR A 27 -10.35 -8.64 5.89
N PHE A 28 -11.63 -8.25 5.90
CA PHE A 28 -12.19 -7.40 6.94
C PHE A 28 -13.55 -7.92 7.42
N GLU A 29 -13.92 -7.51 8.62
CA GLU A 29 -15.21 -7.81 9.24
C GLU A 29 -15.98 -6.52 9.43
N CYS A 30 -17.25 -6.54 9.01
CA CYS A 30 -18.21 -5.48 9.21
C CYS A 30 -19.21 -5.91 10.29
N ILE A 31 -19.28 -5.17 11.39
CA ILE A 31 -20.13 -5.49 12.55
C ILE A 31 -21.58 -5.07 12.29
N GLU A 32 -21.81 -4.08 11.44
CA GLU A 32 -23.13 -3.55 11.14
C GLU A 32 -23.11 -3.00 9.72
N GLU A 33 -24.18 -3.25 8.96
CA GLU A 33 -24.31 -2.84 7.56
C GLU A 33 -23.94 -1.35 7.34
N LEU A 34 -23.09 -1.09 6.36
CA LEU A 34 -22.78 0.25 5.88
C LEU A 34 -23.55 0.56 4.61
N LYS A 35 -24.19 1.73 4.59
CA LYS A 35 -25.00 2.20 3.47
C LYS A 35 -24.19 2.83 2.35
N GLU A 36 -23.02 3.36 2.69
CA GLU A 36 -22.09 4.00 1.74
C GLU A 36 -20.84 3.14 1.56
N ASP A 37 -20.09 3.46 0.52
CA ASP A 37 -18.91 2.71 0.14
C ASP A 37 -17.74 2.99 1.10
N LEU A 38 -16.94 1.97 1.33
CA LEU A 38 -15.60 2.12 1.85
C LEU A 38 -14.68 2.54 0.70
N GLU A 39 -13.96 3.64 0.89
CA GLU A 39 -12.90 4.08 -0.02
C GLU A 39 -11.58 3.46 0.44
N TRP A 40 -10.98 2.62 -0.39
CA TRP A 40 -9.65 2.07 -0.18
C TRP A 40 -8.65 2.74 -1.11
N LYS A 41 -7.52 3.18 -0.57
CA LYS A 41 -6.42 3.72 -1.36
C LYS A 41 -5.14 2.95 -1.09
N MET A 42 -4.38 2.70 -2.15
CA MET A 42 -3.01 2.20 -2.06
C MET A 42 -2.07 3.35 -2.39
N ILE A 43 -1.17 3.68 -1.49
CA ILE A 43 -0.31 4.86 -1.58
C ILE A 43 1.14 4.41 -1.44
N TYR A 44 1.96 4.72 -2.43
CA TYR A 44 3.40 4.53 -2.38
C TYR A 44 4.07 5.82 -1.89
N VAL A 45 4.91 5.71 -0.87
CA VAL A 45 5.68 6.85 -0.35
C VAL A 45 6.90 7.05 -1.26
N GLY A 46 6.91 8.16 -2.01
CA GLY A 46 7.96 8.41 -3.00
C GLY A 46 9.25 8.95 -2.39
N SER A 47 9.17 9.58 -1.22
CA SER A 47 10.31 10.10 -0.45
C SER A 47 9.99 10.08 1.03
N ALA A 48 10.96 9.76 1.88
CA ALA A 48 10.77 9.80 3.32
C ALA A 48 10.71 11.24 3.88
N GLU A 49 11.17 12.22 3.11
CA GLU A 49 11.32 13.62 3.57
C GLU A 49 10.05 14.45 3.37
N THR A 50 9.20 14.08 2.40
CA THR A 50 8.02 14.87 2.02
C THR A 50 6.93 14.01 1.39
N GLU A 51 5.68 14.35 1.68
CA GLU A 51 4.48 13.73 1.10
C GLU A 51 4.23 14.20 -0.36
N GLU A 52 4.97 15.19 -0.86
CA GLU A 52 4.82 15.69 -2.25
C GLU A 52 5.11 14.62 -3.31
N HIS A 53 5.93 13.63 -2.95
CA HIS A 53 6.27 12.50 -3.82
C HIS A 53 5.35 11.29 -3.64
N ASP A 54 4.38 11.36 -2.71
CA ASP A 54 3.43 10.27 -2.51
C ASP A 54 2.57 10.07 -3.75
N GLN A 55 2.34 8.80 -4.06
CA GLN A 55 1.61 8.38 -5.24
C GLN A 55 0.46 7.49 -4.82
N VAL A 56 -0.77 7.97 -5.01
CA VAL A 56 -1.95 7.10 -4.97
C VAL A 56 -1.88 6.19 -6.21
N LEU A 57 -1.57 4.92 -5.99
CA LEU A 57 -1.43 3.91 -7.04
C LEU A 57 -2.80 3.51 -7.59
N ASP A 58 -3.78 3.35 -6.70
CA ASP A 58 -5.17 3.10 -7.07
C ASP A 58 -6.12 3.49 -5.94
N THR A 59 -7.38 3.73 -6.29
CA THR A 59 -8.50 3.98 -5.39
C THR A 59 -9.69 3.15 -5.81
N ILE A 60 -10.20 2.33 -4.90
CA ILE A 60 -11.39 1.51 -5.13
C ILE A 60 -12.46 1.82 -4.09
N TYR A 61 -13.72 1.63 -4.51
CA TYR A 61 -14.89 1.79 -3.67
C TYR A 61 -15.55 0.43 -3.50
N VAL A 62 -15.78 0.04 -2.25
CA VAL A 62 -16.41 -1.24 -1.92
C VAL A 62 -17.68 -0.93 -1.13
N GLY A 63 -18.83 -1.19 -1.74
CA GLY A 63 -20.12 -1.02 -1.08
C GLY A 63 -21.32 -1.34 -1.97
N PRO A 64 -22.54 -1.35 -1.38
CA PRO A 64 -22.80 -1.29 0.06
C PRO A 64 -22.23 -2.52 0.79
N ILE A 65 -21.89 -2.39 2.08
CA ILE A 65 -21.21 -3.45 2.85
C ILE A 65 -22.19 -4.10 3.83
N PRO A 66 -22.62 -5.35 3.59
CA PRO A 66 -23.41 -6.11 4.56
C PRO A 66 -22.61 -6.42 5.83
N GLU A 67 -23.32 -6.73 6.92
CA GLU A 67 -22.70 -7.32 8.11
C GLU A 67 -22.02 -8.65 7.75
N GLY A 68 -20.86 -8.91 8.36
CA GLY A 68 -20.12 -10.16 8.22
C GLY A 68 -18.69 -9.97 7.71
N LYS A 69 -18.10 -11.09 7.29
CA LYS A 69 -16.71 -11.17 6.84
C LYS A 69 -16.62 -11.06 5.33
N HIS A 70 -15.75 -10.17 4.85
CA HIS A 70 -15.53 -9.87 3.45
C HIS A 70 -14.05 -10.03 3.09
N MET A 71 -13.78 -10.40 1.85
CA MET A 71 -12.44 -10.61 1.34
C MET A 71 -12.37 -10.20 -0.13
N PHE A 72 -11.31 -9.50 -0.51
CA PHE A 72 -11.07 -9.13 -1.90
C PHE A 72 -9.57 -8.89 -2.13
N VAL A 73 -9.14 -9.05 -3.38
CA VAL A 73 -7.77 -8.72 -3.80
C VAL A 73 -7.73 -7.27 -4.26
N PHE A 74 -6.95 -6.44 -3.58
CA PHE A 74 -6.62 -5.08 -4.00
C PHE A 74 -5.33 -5.10 -4.82
N GLN A 75 -5.45 -4.90 -6.13
CA GLN A 75 -4.32 -4.81 -7.05
C GLN A 75 -4.17 -3.39 -7.57
N ALA A 76 -2.94 -2.86 -7.60
CA ALA A 76 -2.64 -1.54 -8.16
C ALA A 76 -1.38 -1.57 -9.05
N PRO A 77 -1.26 -0.70 -10.05
CA PRO A 77 -0.04 -0.56 -10.85
C PRO A 77 1.16 -0.14 -9.98
N PRO A 78 2.40 -0.33 -10.45
CA PRO A 78 3.58 0.24 -9.78
C PRO A 78 3.54 1.78 -9.77
N PRO A 79 4.31 2.45 -8.90
CA PRO A 79 4.45 3.91 -8.92
C PRO A 79 5.08 4.40 -10.24
N ASP A 80 4.80 5.65 -10.59
CA ASP A 80 5.49 6.35 -11.66
C ASP A 80 6.92 6.68 -11.22
N VAL A 81 7.88 5.99 -11.84
CA VAL A 81 9.31 6.12 -11.56
C VAL A 81 9.86 7.53 -11.81
N THR A 82 9.21 8.33 -12.68
CA THR A 82 9.67 9.68 -13.00
C THR A 82 9.38 10.68 -11.88
N ARG A 83 8.50 10.32 -10.94
CA ARG A 83 8.11 11.13 -9.79
C ARG A 83 8.87 10.75 -8.51
N ILE A 84 9.71 9.72 -8.56
CA ILE A 84 10.53 9.25 -7.43
C ILE A 84 11.89 9.96 -7.50
N PRO A 85 12.34 10.65 -6.44
CA PRO A 85 13.68 11.21 -6.38
C PRO A 85 14.74 10.12 -6.55
N GLU A 86 15.81 10.40 -7.30
CA GLU A 86 16.88 9.42 -7.59
C GLU A 86 17.51 8.84 -6.31
N ASN A 87 17.63 9.65 -5.26
CA ASN A 87 18.18 9.25 -3.96
C ASN A 87 17.24 8.35 -3.13
N ASP A 88 15.94 8.36 -3.42
CA ASP A 88 14.91 7.58 -2.70
C ASP A 88 14.47 6.33 -3.48
N ALA A 89 14.99 6.13 -4.69
CA ALA A 89 14.61 5.03 -5.56
C ALA A 89 15.04 3.64 -5.04
N LEU A 90 16.17 3.59 -4.32
CA LEU A 90 16.73 2.37 -3.74
C LEU A 90 16.71 2.45 -2.21
N GLY A 91 16.70 1.28 -1.57
CA GLY A 91 16.62 1.16 -0.12
C GLY A 91 15.18 1.12 0.37
N VAL A 92 14.97 1.63 1.59
CA VAL A 92 13.71 1.44 2.31
C VAL A 92 12.72 2.56 2.05
N THR A 93 11.49 2.20 1.69
CA THR A 93 10.33 3.09 1.64
C THR A 93 9.08 2.38 2.21
N VAL A 94 7.89 2.94 2.02
CA VAL A 94 6.63 2.45 2.57
C VAL A 94 5.52 2.41 1.52
N VAL A 95 4.67 1.38 1.57
CA VAL A 95 3.33 1.40 0.96
C VAL A 95 2.27 1.43 2.04
N LEU A 96 1.25 2.26 1.86
CA LEU A 96 0.13 2.45 2.76
C LEU A 96 -1.15 1.97 2.11
N LEU A 97 -1.94 1.19 2.86
CA LEU A 97 -3.33 0.89 2.57
C LEU A 97 -4.19 1.70 3.53
N THR A 98 -4.93 2.69 3.02
CA THR A 98 -5.88 3.47 3.81
C THR A 98 -7.29 3.04 3.51
N CYS A 99 -8.13 2.99 4.52
CA CYS A 99 -9.56 2.78 4.37
C CYS A 99 -10.33 3.92 5.03
N SER A 100 -11.24 4.52 4.27
CA SER A 100 -12.06 5.66 4.68
C SER A 100 -13.53 5.34 4.52
N TYR A 101 -14.35 5.90 5.41
CA TYR A 101 -15.81 5.88 5.28
C TYR A 101 -16.29 7.32 5.36
N ARG A 102 -17.12 7.76 4.41
CA ARG A 102 -17.58 9.16 4.30
C ARG A 102 -16.44 10.19 4.30
N GLY A 103 -15.35 9.88 3.59
CA GLY A 103 -14.15 10.72 3.52
C GLY A 103 -13.33 10.81 4.82
N GLN A 104 -13.70 10.07 5.88
CA GLN A 104 -12.95 10.00 7.12
C GLN A 104 -12.14 8.70 7.15
N GLU A 105 -10.81 8.82 7.12
CA GLU A 105 -9.90 7.68 7.29
C GLU A 105 -10.04 7.10 8.70
N PHE A 106 -10.30 5.80 8.81
CA PHE A 106 -10.42 5.12 10.11
C PHE A 106 -9.32 4.08 10.34
N VAL A 107 -8.63 3.64 9.29
CA VAL A 107 -7.51 2.71 9.41
C VAL A 107 -6.48 2.93 8.29
N ARG A 108 -5.21 2.79 8.69
CA ARG A 108 -4.05 2.80 7.80
C ARG A 108 -3.15 1.63 8.14
N VAL A 109 -2.80 0.83 7.14
CA VAL A 109 -1.86 -0.28 7.25
C VAL A 109 -0.64 0.04 6.39
N GLY A 110 0.51 0.24 7.03
CA GLY A 110 1.78 0.51 6.35
C GLY A 110 2.68 -0.71 6.33
N TYR A 111 3.35 -0.92 5.20
CA TYR A 111 4.39 -1.94 5.04
C TYR A 111 5.68 -1.29 4.59
N PHE A 112 6.79 -1.65 5.24
CA PHE A 112 8.11 -1.32 4.71
C PHE A 112 8.37 -2.09 3.42
N ILE A 113 8.95 -1.41 2.46
CA ILE A 113 9.42 -1.95 1.19
C ILE A 113 10.92 -1.74 1.15
N ASN A 114 11.67 -2.76 0.77
CA ASN A 114 13.07 -2.63 0.41
C ASN A 114 13.23 -2.80 -1.10
N ASN A 115 13.76 -1.78 -1.78
CA ASN A 115 14.04 -1.79 -3.23
C ASN A 115 15.55 -1.96 -3.44
N GLU A 116 15.94 -3.08 -4.04
CA GLU A 116 17.35 -3.36 -4.35
C GLU A 116 17.51 -3.83 -5.79
N TYR A 117 18.69 -3.61 -6.37
CA TYR A 117 19.03 -4.30 -7.60
C TYR A 117 18.99 -5.82 -7.40
N SER A 118 18.51 -6.54 -8.42
CA SER A 118 18.42 -7.99 -8.38
C SER A 118 19.78 -8.63 -8.11
N GLU A 119 19.76 -9.83 -7.51
CA GLU A 119 20.99 -10.60 -7.26
C GLU A 119 21.73 -10.99 -8.55
N SER A 120 21.04 -10.98 -9.68
CA SER A 120 21.62 -11.21 -11.01
C SER A 120 22.46 -10.03 -11.53
N GLU A 121 22.46 -8.88 -10.85
CA GLU A 121 23.15 -7.65 -11.25
C GLU A 121 24.14 -7.18 -10.16
N PRO A 122 25.15 -7.99 -9.79
CA PRO A 122 26.05 -7.70 -8.67
C PRO A 122 26.83 -6.39 -8.85
N GLU A 123 27.20 -6.05 -10.09
CA GLU A 123 27.92 -4.81 -10.41
C GLU A 123 27.10 -3.56 -10.07
N LEU A 124 25.78 -3.61 -10.23
CA LEU A 124 24.89 -2.49 -9.90
C LEU A 124 24.70 -2.32 -8.39
N ARG A 125 24.85 -3.39 -7.61
CA ARG A 125 24.81 -3.33 -6.14
C ARG A 125 26.09 -2.73 -5.58
N GLU A 126 27.25 -3.12 -6.12
CA GLU A 126 28.54 -2.58 -5.68
C GLU A 126 28.77 -1.15 -6.17
N ASN A 127 28.35 -0.83 -7.39
CA ASN A 127 28.55 0.47 -8.02
C ASN A 127 27.23 0.95 -8.65
N PRO A 128 26.27 1.45 -7.82
CA PRO A 128 25.00 1.90 -8.33
C PRO A 128 25.18 3.09 -9.29
N PRO A 129 24.53 3.08 -10.46
CA PRO A 129 24.56 4.21 -11.39
C PRO A 129 23.87 5.43 -10.76
N ALA A 130 24.24 6.63 -11.20
CA ALA A 130 23.60 7.86 -10.74
C ALA A 130 22.08 7.88 -11.03
N LYS A 131 21.68 7.30 -12.17
CA LYS A 131 20.26 7.13 -12.53
C LYS A 131 19.81 5.70 -12.24
N PRO A 132 18.79 5.51 -11.37
CA PRO A 132 18.24 4.19 -11.08
C PRO A 132 17.71 3.48 -12.35
N GLN A 133 17.90 2.16 -12.40
CA GLN A 133 17.43 1.30 -13.50
C GLN A 133 16.32 0.39 -12.96
N PHE A 134 15.09 0.92 -12.90
CA PHE A 134 13.96 0.27 -12.22
C PHE A 134 13.56 -1.09 -12.82
N ASP A 135 13.89 -1.35 -14.08
CA ASP A 135 13.71 -2.65 -14.74
C ASP A 135 14.56 -3.77 -14.12
N LYS A 136 15.62 -3.40 -13.39
CA LYS A 136 16.53 -4.30 -12.68
C LYS A 136 16.35 -4.28 -11.17
N VAL A 137 15.36 -3.55 -10.67
CA VAL A 137 15.07 -3.45 -9.24
C VAL A 137 14.03 -4.50 -8.86
N VAL A 138 14.29 -5.18 -7.75
CA VAL A 138 13.34 -6.07 -7.07
C VAL A 138 12.88 -5.35 -5.81
N ARG A 139 11.57 -5.32 -5.59
CA ARG A 139 11.00 -4.86 -4.32
C ARG A 139 10.69 -6.06 -3.43
N SER A 140 10.93 -5.89 -2.14
CA SER A 140 10.57 -6.82 -1.09
C SER A 140 9.75 -6.09 -0.02
N ILE A 141 8.50 -6.48 0.13
CA ILE A 141 7.58 -5.94 1.13
C ILE A 141 7.75 -6.76 2.43
N LEU A 142 8.03 -6.09 3.55
CA LEU A 142 8.13 -6.71 4.87
C LEU A 142 6.74 -7.08 5.41
N ALA A 143 6.17 -8.15 4.85
CA ALA A 143 4.80 -8.59 5.13
C ALA A 143 4.56 -9.01 6.60
N SER A 144 5.61 -9.40 7.32
CA SER A 144 5.53 -9.90 8.70
C SER A 144 5.34 -8.82 9.76
N GLU A 145 5.66 -7.56 9.46
CA GLU A 145 5.64 -6.46 10.44
C GLU A 145 4.82 -5.24 9.94
N PRO A 146 3.51 -5.40 9.67
CA PRO A 146 2.67 -4.28 9.29
C PRO A 146 2.54 -3.27 10.43
N ARG A 147 2.51 -1.99 10.09
CA ARG A 147 2.20 -0.89 11.01
C ARG A 147 0.75 -0.49 10.85
N VAL A 148 -0.08 -0.82 11.83
CA VAL A 148 -1.51 -0.52 11.81
C VAL A 148 -1.81 0.69 12.69
N THR A 149 -2.33 1.76 12.10
CA THR A 149 -2.84 2.94 12.79
C THR A 149 -4.36 2.99 12.64
N ARG A 150 -5.07 3.28 13.73
CA ARG A 150 -6.54 3.36 13.75
C ARG A 150 -6.98 4.73 14.23
N PHE A 151 -7.96 5.29 13.55
CA PHE A 151 -8.52 6.59 13.86
C PHE A 151 -10.00 6.43 14.25
N LYS A 152 -10.47 7.31 15.15
CA LYS A 152 -11.89 7.38 15.50
C LYS A 152 -12.59 8.28 14.50
N ILE A 153 -13.68 7.80 13.90
CA ILE A 153 -14.49 8.56 12.94
C ILE A 153 -15.96 8.56 13.37
N ASN A 154 -16.76 9.43 12.75
CA ASN A 154 -18.21 9.38 12.88
C ASN A 154 -18.82 8.37 11.89
N TRP A 155 -19.48 7.33 12.41
CA TRP A 155 -20.11 6.29 11.60
C TRP A 155 -21.61 6.49 11.38
N ALA A 156 -22.27 7.34 12.20
CA ALA A 156 -23.72 7.43 12.27
C ALA A 156 -24.28 8.63 11.49
N GLU A 157 -23.56 9.76 11.43
CA GLU A 157 -24.05 10.99 10.80
C GLU A 157 -23.02 11.58 9.82
N PRO A 158 -23.46 12.25 8.73
CA PRO A 158 -22.61 13.18 7.98
C PRO A 158 -22.14 14.35 8.84
#